data_AF-A0A7C4HJ97-F1
#
_entry.id   AF-A0A7C4HJ97-F1
#
_cell.length_a   1.000
_cell.length_b   1.000
_cell.length_c   1.000
_cell.angle_alpha   90.00
_cell.angle_beta   90.00
_cell.angle_gamma   90.00
#
_symmetry.space_group_name_H-M   'P 1'
#
loop_
_entity.id
_entity.type
_entity.pdbx_description
1 polymer ?
#
loop_
_entity_poly.entity_id
_entity_poly.type
_entity_poly.pdbx_seq_one_letter_code
_entity_poly.pdbx_strand_id
1 'polypeptide(L)' 'MKRTAIQVADEILKFLKIDGKPHSIREVVNHLSIPVESTPVVDAIIQFLAKYQFIHYDESRMEITIKPDIMEIIN' A
#
# COMPACT_ATOMS: atom_id res chain seq x y z
N MET A 1 1.98 -20.38 -4.31
CA MET A 1 0.55 -19.98 -4.35
C MET A 1 0.46 -18.54 -4.85
N LYS A 2 -0.50 -18.19 -5.71
CA LYS A 2 -0.74 -16.79 -6.07
C LYS A 2 -1.39 -16.07 -4.88
N ARG A 3 -0.86 -14.91 -4.46
CA ARG A 3 -1.52 -14.05 -3.47
C ARG A 3 -2.83 -13.51 -4.05
N THR A 4 -3.85 -13.38 -3.22
CA THR A 4 -5.11 -12.70 -3.57
C THR A 4 -4.97 -11.19 -3.41
N ALA A 5 -5.86 -10.41 -4.03
CA ALA A 5 -5.87 -8.96 -3.88
C ALA A 5 -6.04 -8.50 -2.41
N ILE A 6 -6.84 -9.24 -1.62
CA ILE A 6 -7.05 -8.97 -0.19
C ILE A 6 -5.74 -9.15 0.59
N GLN A 7 -5.00 -10.23 0.32
CA GLN A 7 -3.71 -10.47 0.97
C GLN A 7 -2.69 -9.37 0.64
N VAL A 8 -2.64 -8.94 -0.63
CA VAL A 8 -1.76 -7.85 -1.04
C VAL A 8 -2.15 -6.54 -0.35
N ALA A 9 -3.45 -6.23 -0.25
CA ALA A 9 -3.92 -5.04 0.46
C ALA A 9 -3.53 -5.05 1.96
N ASP A 10 -3.70 -6.18 2.63
CA ASP A 10 -3.31 -6.37 4.04
C ASP A 10 -1.79 -6.20 4.23
N GLU A 11 -0.98 -6.81 3.37
CA GLU A 11 0.49 -6.68 3.43
C GLU A 11 0.94 -5.22 3.15
N ILE A 12 0.30 -4.49 2.23
CA ILE A 12 0.58 -3.06 1.98
C ILE A 12 0.33 -2.24 3.24
N LEU A 13 -0.83 -2.40 3.87
CA LEU A 13 -1.19 -1.61 5.04
C LEU A 13 -0.25 -1.90 6.22
N LYS A 14 0.12 -3.18 6.43
CA LYS A 14 1.10 -3.58 7.44
C LYS A 14 2.47 -2.96 7.18
N PHE A 15 2.92 -2.94 5.93
CA PHE A 15 4.19 -2.30 5.55
C PHE A 15 4.19 -0.81 5.88
N LEU A 16 3.16 -0.07 5.45
CA LEU A 16 3.05 1.37 5.70
C LEU A 16 2.95 1.71 7.19
N LYS A 17 2.37 0.82 8.00
CA LYS A 17 2.28 0.96 9.46
C LYS A 17 3.64 0.89 10.16
N ILE A 18 4.65 0.20 9.61
CA ILE A 18 5.93 -0.06 10.29
C ILE A 18 6.56 1.24 10.81
N ASP A 19 6.56 2.29 10.00
CA ASP A 19 7.13 3.59 10.36
C ASP A 19 6.15 4.77 10.19
N GLY A 20 4.98 4.55 9.59
CA GLY A 20 3.99 5.60 9.32
C GLY A 20 4.50 6.68 8.36
N LYS A 21 5.62 6.45 7.66
CA LYS A 21 6.22 7.43 6.76
C LYS A 21 5.64 7.32 5.35
N PRO A 22 5.83 8.34 4.50
CA PRO A 22 5.51 8.23 3.09
C PRO A 22 6.43 7.23 2.39
N HIS A 23 5.86 6.39 1.52
CA HIS A 23 6.56 5.41 0.70
C HIS A 23 6.09 5.49 -0.75
N SER A 24 6.98 5.24 -1.70
CA SER A 24 6.66 5.10 -3.12
C SER A 24 6.03 3.74 -3.44
N ILE A 25 5.28 3.66 -4.55
CA ILE A 25 4.77 2.38 -5.08
C ILE A 25 5.92 1.37 -5.28
N ARG A 26 7.10 1.84 -5.70
CA ARG A 26 8.27 1.00 -5.93
C ARG A 26 8.77 0.35 -4.65
N GLU A 27 8.82 1.09 -3.54
CA GLU A 27 9.22 0.55 -2.24
C GLU A 27 8.23 -0.51 -1.77
N VAL A 28 6.93 -0.26 -1.95
CA VAL A 28 5.87 -1.24 -1.65
C VAL A 28 6.06 -2.54 -2.46
N VAL A 29 6.23 -2.43 -3.78
CA VAL A 29 6.44 -3.60 -4.67
C VAL A 29 7.69 -4.39 -4.28
N ASN A 30 8.79 -3.68 -4.01
CA ASN A 30 10.05 -4.29 -3.58
C ASN A 30 9.90 -5.00 -2.23
N HIS A 31 9.26 -4.37 -1.25
CA HIS A 31 9.05 -4.94 0.08
C HIS A 31 8.22 -6.23 0.02
N LEU A 32 7.15 -6.22 -0.77
CA LEU A 32 6.25 -7.36 -0.93
C LEU A 32 6.84 -8.48 -1.80
N SER A 33 8.02 -8.26 -2.39
CA SER A 33 8.64 -9.15 -3.38
C SER A 33 7.68 -9.50 -4.51
N ILE A 34 6.88 -8.52 -4.95
CA ILE A 34 5.94 -8.68 -6.06
C ILE A 34 6.72 -8.48 -7.36
N PRO A 35 6.57 -9.36 -8.36
CA PRO A 35 7.21 -9.18 -9.66
C PRO A 35 6.79 -7.85 -10.30
N VAL A 36 7.73 -7.17 -10.97
CA VAL A 36 7.51 -5.82 -11.51
C VAL A 36 6.36 -5.80 -12.52
N GLU A 37 6.15 -6.88 -13.28
CA GLU A 37 5.02 -7.04 -14.20
C GLU A 37 3.65 -7.00 -13.52
N SER A 38 3.60 -7.25 -12.21
CA SER A 38 2.40 -7.18 -11.37
C SER A 38 2.22 -5.81 -10.70
N THR A 39 3.10 -4.83 -10.97
CA THR A 39 2.97 -3.45 -10.46
C THR A 39 1.59 -2.82 -10.76
N PRO A 40 0.95 -3.01 -11.94
CA PRO A 40 -0.39 -2.47 -12.19
C PRO A 40 -1.46 -2.98 -11.21
N VAL A 41 -1.29 -4.19 -10.68
CA VAL A 41 -2.20 -4.75 -9.67
C VAL A 41 -2.00 -4.04 -8.33
N VAL A 42 -0.75 -3.80 -7.95
CA VAL A 42 -0.40 -3.08 -6.71
C VAL A 42 -0.90 -1.64 -6.78
N ASP A 43 -0.70 -0.97 -7.91
CA ASP A 43 -1.23 0.37 -8.18
C ASP A 43 -2.76 0.40 -8.05
N ALA A 44 -3.48 -0.54 -8.68
CA ALA A 44 -4.93 -0.63 -8.55
C ALA A 44 -5.40 -0.83 -7.09
N ILE A 45 -4.67 -1.61 -6.30
CA ILE A 45 -4.96 -1.81 -4.87
C ILE A 45 -4.69 -0.53 -4.07
N ILE A 46 -3.61 0.19 -4.36
CA ILE A 46 -3.30 1.48 -3.73
C ILE A 46 -4.41 2.50 -4.05
N GLN A 47 -4.83 2.60 -5.31
CA GLN A 47 -5.93 3.47 -5.70
C GLN A 47 -7.24 3.09 -4.99
N PHE A 48 -7.51 1.79 -4.83
CA PHE A 48 -8.65 1.30 -4.03
C PHE A 48 -8.54 1.74 -2.56
N LEU A 49 -7.40 1.52 -1.92
CA LEU A 49 -7.18 1.90 -0.51
C LEU A 49 -7.29 3.41 -0.31
N ALA A 50 -6.76 4.21 -1.23
CA ALA A 50 -6.85 5.66 -1.21
C ALA A 50 -8.30 6.15 -1.38
N LYS A 51 -9.04 5.57 -2.33
CA LYS A 51 -10.46 5.87 -2.56
C LYS A 51 -11.30 5.69 -1.30
N TYR A 52 -11.06 4.62 -0.53
CA TYR A 52 -11.77 4.34 0.72
C TYR A 52 -11.06 4.90 1.97
N GLN A 53 -10.13 5.84 1.79
CA GLN A 53 -9.49 6.60 2.87
C GLN A 53 -8.66 5.76 3.84
N PHE A 54 -8.20 4.56 3.46
CA PHE A 54 -7.28 3.77 4.27
C PHE A 54 -5.86 4.37 4.29
N ILE A 55 -5.49 5.01 3.17
CA ILE A 55 -4.21 5.65 2.94
C ILE A 55 -4.42 7.03 2.33
N HIS A 56 -3.41 7.88 2.42
CA HIS A 56 -3.27 9.09 1.62
C HIS A 56 -2.30 8.80 0.46
N TYR A 57 -2.68 9.16 -0.76
CA TYR A 57 -1.82 9.11 -1.93
C TYR A 57 -1.56 10.54 -2.42
N ASP A 58 -0.31 10.98 -2.33
CA ASP A 58 0.14 12.26 -2.85
C ASP A 58 0.58 12.07 -4.32
N GLU A 59 -0.30 12.43 -5.25
CA GLU A 59 -0.04 12.32 -6.69
C GLU A 59 1.15 13.17 -7.15
N SER A 60 1.43 14.30 -6.47
CA SER A 60 2.51 15.21 -6.87
C SER A 60 3.89 14.63 -6.58
N ARG A 61 3.99 13.82 -5.52
CA ARG A 61 5.21 13.16 -5.08
C ARG A 61 5.25 11.67 -5.39
N MET A 62 4.12 11.10 -5.83
CA MET A 62 3.87 9.67 -5.99
C MET A 62 4.17 8.89 -4.70
N GLU A 63 3.80 9.46 -3.56
CA GLU A 63 4.05 8.91 -2.23
C GLU A 63 2.73 8.46 -1.57
N ILE A 64 2.82 7.43 -0.76
CA ILE A 64 1.71 6.77 -0.09
C ILE A 64 1.99 6.75 1.41
N THR A 65 1.03 7.19 2.21
CA THR A 65 1.12 7.18 3.66
C THR A 65 -0.13 6.55 4.25
N ILE A 66 0.01 5.70 5.24
CA ILE A 66 -1.16 5.19 5.97
C ILE A 66 -1.83 6.30 6.78
N LYS A 67 -3.17 6.30 6.83
CA LYS A 67 -3.85 7.32 7.63
C LYS A 67 -3.71 7.05 9.13
N PRO A 68 -3.63 8.10 9.99
CA PRO A 68 -3.46 7.93 11.43
C PRO A 68 -4.54 7.08 12.11
N ASP A 69 -5.82 7.31 11.79
CA ASP A 69 -6.96 6.55 12.30
C ASP A 69 -6.92 5.07 11.90
N ILE A 70 -6.32 4.77 10.74
CA ILE A 70 -6.16 3.40 10.24
C ILE A 70 -5.01 2.67 10.95
N MET A 71 -3.95 3.38 11.33
CA MET A 71 -2.86 2.79 12.11
C MET A 71 -3.33 2.22 13.45
N GLU A 72 -4.35 2.82 14.06
CA GLU A 72 -4.90 2.41 15.35
C GLU A 72 -5.72 1.10 15.28
N ILE A 73 -6.27 0.76 14.10
CA ILE A 73 -7.17 -0.40 13.93
C ILE A 73 -6.48 -1.64 13.33
N ILE A 74 -5.35 -1.46 12.65
CA ILE A 74 -4.60 -2.57 12.07
C ILE A 74 -3.70 -3.15 13.16
N ASN A 75 -3.72 -4.47 13.37
CA ASN A 75 -2.81 -5.18 14.28
C ASN A 75 -1.63 -5.78 13.52
#